data_AF-A0A9P1D5M4-F1
#
_entry.id   AF-A0A9P1D5M4-F1
#
_cell.length_a   1.000
_cell.length_b   1.000
_cell.length_c   1.000
_cell.angle_alpha   90.00
_cell.angle_beta   90.00
_cell.angle_gamma   90.00
#
_symmetry.space_group_name_H-M   'P 1'
#
loop_
_entity.id
_entity.type
_entity.pdbx_description
1 polymer ?
#
loop_
_entity_poly.entity_id
_entity_poly.type
_entity_poly.pdbx_seq_one_letter_code
_entity_poly.pdbx_strand_id
1 'polypeptide(L)'
;MPMVAASNLPAPLTNGELIQTALLDDVPSSDELAQWLLDKGLDTTDWGKENTKDVSKFWKEIKLNEAGLEVWRTVDGTLQPVRTVHVLRAKVTSPDRYQRGIFLFNTWQQYGDGRTRTRNGLLSEKLTTAEMPLEENLHEVCRRAVTEEEMQRVVESTMKIGPGRPAPKYDPNHKCPLEVVAEHFVDHIIELEPSKSYPGLLTMYHLYTVDIVCTGLPLTDLNTLEFADAQKDGNRPLKYIHAWVWLEWPQIQRYLFEGSVLKETKGKGSFGDADALTTWLSQFDLHMDTWGKGTLKSVDSLFREIENEDSQLELWGRHDGVPMLMRVTHVLQLRVTSSDPSLKGKFLFSTWAEATNGKRRVTHTLPAMKLTLKDMPYDLEKFTTCASALLADQLTNVVDIHYRFTADSSLSDCEPSGVQMGDLHFVEQRHDVEESPSYRGLFTMYHLYCMEAECTGLPISDFASMDLKGGAIYSLKGWTWASAQRVMDMMRHRSLVLEREQGQAMQLWQNMSKESLDTVGRLDELLRQLSNPESEREQSLAESRELLSLLETKLMDASGQKSSRHDDSPSRKGRSFVETLPPSMLAAMEMSSIASDKFMEETQWKQVEAAKVNKKESNGSG
;
A
#
# COMPACT_ATOMS: atom_id res chain seq x y z
N MET A 1 -4.04 25.97 10.15
CA MET A 1 -3.88 24.90 11.16
C MET A 1 -3.44 25.47 12.51
N PRO A 2 -3.63 24.78 13.65
CA PRO A 2 -2.74 25.01 14.79
C PRO A 2 -1.30 24.79 14.29
N MET A 3 -0.36 25.69 14.61
CA MET A 3 1.06 25.42 14.38
C MET A 3 1.35 23.98 14.83
N VAL A 4 2.02 23.17 14.00
CA VAL A 4 2.45 21.82 14.39
C VAL A 4 3.07 21.98 15.77
N ALA A 5 2.40 21.45 16.79
CA ALA A 5 2.85 21.64 18.15
C ALA A 5 4.26 21.09 18.21
N ALA A 6 5.21 21.84 18.80
CA ALA A 6 6.62 21.44 18.87
C ALA A 6 6.82 20.05 19.50
N SER A 7 5.79 19.52 20.20
CA SER A 7 5.71 18.15 20.70
C SER A 7 5.75 17.06 19.62
N ASN A 8 5.48 17.37 18.34
CA ASN A 8 5.33 16.37 17.28
C ASN A 8 6.54 16.28 16.34
N LEU A 9 7.64 16.99 16.61
CA LEU A 9 8.85 16.89 15.78
C LEU A 9 9.60 15.57 16.03
N PRO A 10 10.17 14.94 14.98
CA PRO A 10 11.02 13.78 15.14
C PRO A 10 12.29 14.10 15.95
N ALA A 11 12.97 13.06 16.44
CA ALA A 11 14.28 13.22 17.07
C ALA A 11 15.29 13.80 16.05
N PRO A 12 16.26 14.63 16.48
CA PRO A 12 16.55 15.04 17.86
C PRO A 12 15.71 16.23 18.37
N LEU A 13 14.79 16.77 17.57
CA LEU A 13 14.04 17.99 17.91
C LEU A 13 12.73 17.72 18.67
N THR A 14 12.47 16.47 19.06
CA THR A 14 11.29 16.11 19.86
C THR A 14 11.26 16.91 21.17
N ASN A 15 10.19 17.68 21.37
CA ASN A 15 10.02 18.63 22.47
C ASN A 15 11.07 19.77 22.50
N GLY A 16 11.74 20.02 21.37
CA GLY A 16 12.64 21.16 21.23
C GLY A 16 11.90 22.49 21.14
N GLU A 17 12.61 23.57 21.42
CA GLU A 17 12.11 24.95 21.32
C GLU A 17 12.77 25.67 20.14
N LEU A 18 11.98 26.25 19.24
CA LEU A 18 12.50 27.13 18.19
C LEU A 18 12.99 28.43 18.84
N ILE A 19 14.29 28.73 18.71
CA ILE A 19 14.93 29.91 19.32
C ILE A 19 15.01 31.07 18.34
N GLN A 20 15.37 30.79 17.08
CA GLN A 20 15.61 31.81 16.07
C GLN A 20 15.35 31.27 14.68
N THR A 21 14.79 32.09 13.80
CA THR A 21 14.79 31.88 12.35
C THR A 21 15.71 32.95 11.75
N ALA A 22 16.72 32.52 10.98
CA ALA A 22 17.66 33.45 10.36
C ALA A 22 17.00 34.13 9.15
N LEU A 23 17.09 35.46 9.11
CA LEU A 23 16.66 36.29 8.00
C LEU A 23 17.87 36.71 7.16
N LEU A 24 17.63 37.19 5.93
CA LEU A 24 18.70 37.71 5.09
C LEU A 24 19.44 38.90 5.73
N ASP A 25 18.77 39.67 6.58
CA ASP A 25 19.39 40.76 7.33
C ASP A 25 20.33 40.24 8.43
N ASP A 26 20.12 39.02 8.93
CA ASP A 26 21.02 38.37 9.90
C ASP A 26 22.26 37.76 9.23
N VAL A 27 22.13 37.36 7.95
CA VAL A 27 23.17 36.71 7.14
C VAL A 27 23.22 37.29 5.72
N PRO A 28 23.62 38.57 5.55
CA PRO A 28 23.54 39.28 4.27
C PRO A 28 24.58 38.81 3.24
N SER A 29 25.53 37.97 3.62
CA SER A 29 26.54 37.39 2.74
C SER A 29 26.84 35.92 3.09
N SER A 30 27.48 35.20 2.17
CA SER A 30 27.91 33.81 2.42
C SER A 30 28.94 33.69 3.54
N ASP A 31 29.80 34.70 3.71
CA ASP A 31 30.82 34.70 4.76
C ASP A 31 30.20 34.95 6.13
N GLU A 32 29.21 35.84 6.21
CA GLU A 32 28.43 36.08 7.43
C GLU A 32 27.56 34.88 7.79
N LEU A 33 27.02 34.16 6.80
CA LEU A 33 26.35 32.88 7.04
C LEU A 33 27.31 31.84 7.64
N ALA A 34 28.52 31.70 7.11
CA ALA A 34 29.51 30.77 7.65
C ALA A 34 29.86 31.10 9.11
N GLN A 35 30.10 32.38 9.41
CA GLN A 35 30.39 32.82 10.77
C GLN A 35 29.19 32.60 11.70
N TRP A 36 27.97 32.90 11.24
CA TRP A 36 26.75 32.69 12.01
C TRP A 36 26.55 31.21 12.37
N LEU A 37 26.80 30.29 11.43
CA LEU A 37 26.72 28.84 11.68
C LEU A 37 27.80 28.38 12.68
N LEU A 38 29.02 28.90 12.55
CA LEU A 38 30.13 28.61 13.45
C LEU A 38 29.81 29.07 14.89
N ASP A 39 29.22 30.24 15.06
CA ASP A 39 28.79 30.79 16.36
C ASP A 39 27.69 29.94 17.03
N LYS A 40 26.97 29.12 16.23
CA LYS A 40 25.98 28.14 16.70
C LYS A 40 26.55 26.72 16.78
N GLY A 41 27.86 26.57 16.68
CA GLY A 41 28.56 25.29 16.86
C GLY A 41 28.63 24.42 15.61
N LEU A 42 28.34 24.95 14.41
CA LEU A 42 28.44 24.20 13.16
C LEU A 42 29.61 24.69 12.31
N ASP A 43 30.65 23.87 12.20
CA ASP A 43 31.79 24.12 11.32
C ASP A 43 31.44 23.80 9.85
N THR A 44 31.65 24.77 8.94
CA THR A 44 31.39 24.64 7.50
C THR A 44 32.66 24.43 6.67
N THR A 45 33.83 24.21 7.28
CA THR A 45 35.11 24.10 6.56
C THR A 45 35.18 22.93 5.57
N ASP A 46 34.36 21.90 5.77
CA ASP A 46 34.25 20.75 4.86
C ASP A 46 33.25 20.94 3.71
N TRP A 47 32.50 22.03 3.71
CA TRP A 47 31.52 22.31 2.66
C TRP A 47 32.22 22.74 1.37
N GLY A 48 31.70 22.29 0.22
CA GLY A 48 32.30 22.53 -1.10
C GLY A 48 33.43 21.57 -1.47
N LYS A 49 33.70 20.56 -0.62
CA LYS A 49 34.62 19.45 -0.93
C LYS A 49 33.85 18.28 -1.54
N GLU A 50 34.49 17.53 -2.42
CA GLU A 50 33.93 16.35 -3.10
C GLU A 50 32.58 16.62 -3.78
N ASN A 51 31.51 15.96 -3.35
CA ASN A 51 30.15 16.07 -3.88
C ASN A 51 29.24 16.97 -3.02
N THR A 52 29.79 17.73 -2.08
CA THR A 52 29.03 18.63 -1.19
C THR A 52 28.90 20.02 -1.80
N LYS A 53 27.91 20.78 -1.32
CA LYS A 53 27.69 22.17 -1.72
C LYS A 53 28.46 23.09 -0.77
N ASP A 54 28.95 24.22 -1.27
CA ASP A 54 29.59 25.25 -0.46
C ASP A 54 28.58 26.16 0.27
N VAL A 55 29.06 27.01 1.17
CA VAL A 55 28.22 27.96 1.91
C VAL A 55 27.53 28.96 0.99
N SER A 56 28.14 29.34 -0.14
CA SER A 56 27.54 30.25 -1.12
C SER A 56 26.29 29.66 -1.76
N LYS A 57 26.27 28.36 -2.02
CA LYS A 57 25.07 27.64 -2.47
C LYS A 57 23.98 27.65 -1.43
N PHE A 58 24.29 27.41 -0.15
CA PHE A 58 23.26 27.43 0.90
C PHE A 58 22.69 28.84 1.08
N TRP A 59 23.56 29.85 1.13
CA TRP A 59 23.14 31.25 1.19
C TRP A 59 22.24 31.63 0.00
N LYS A 60 22.57 31.15 -1.20
CA LYS A 60 21.72 31.34 -2.38
C LYS A 60 20.35 30.68 -2.23
N GLU A 61 20.27 29.48 -1.64
CA GLU A 61 18.98 28.82 -1.36
C GLU A 61 18.12 29.64 -0.40
N ILE A 62 18.71 30.22 0.66
CA ILE A 62 18.02 31.12 1.60
C ILE A 62 17.55 32.38 0.85
N LYS A 63 18.45 33.00 0.07
CA LYS A 63 18.14 34.22 -0.70
C LYS A 63 17.01 34.05 -1.70
N LEU A 64 16.90 32.86 -2.30
CA LEU A 64 15.85 32.54 -3.27
C LEU A 64 14.60 31.95 -2.61
N ASN A 65 14.51 31.99 -1.27
CA ASN A 65 13.42 31.39 -0.49
C ASN A 65 13.25 29.89 -0.73
N GLU A 66 14.26 29.18 -1.25
CA GLU A 66 14.17 27.75 -1.49
C GLU A 66 14.49 26.91 -0.24
N ALA A 67 15.07 27.53 0.79
CA ALA A 67 15.32 26.91 2.08
C ALA A 67 15.25 27.96 3.21
N GLY A 68 14.75 27.55 4.37
CA GLY A 68 14.86 28.29 5.61
C GLY A 68 16.10 27.88 6.42
N LEU A 69 16.46 28.69 7.40
CA LEU A 69 17.48 28.37 8.40
C LEU A 69 16.94 28.73 9.79
N GLU A 70 16.88 27.73 10.66
CA GLU A 70 16.33 27.82 12.01
C GLU A 70 17.37 27.37 13.04
N VAL A 71 17.23 27.83 14.27
CA VAL A 71 17.99 27.36 15.44
C VAL A 71 17.01 26.82 16.45
N TRP A 72 17.18 25.55 16.77
CA TRP A 72 16.38 24.86 17.77
C TRP A 72 17.21 24.62 19.03
N ARG A 73 16.56 24.70 20.19
CA ARG A 73 17.12 24.22 21.46
C ARG A 73 16.53 22.85 21.75
N THR A 74 17.37 21.83 21.79
CA THR A 74 16.97 20.48 22.17
C THR A 74 16.71 20.37 23.67
N VAL A 75 16.11 19.27 24.11
CA VAL A 75 15.73 19.04 25.53
C VAL A 75 16.92 19.06 26.51
N ASP A 76 18.13 18.80 26.03
CA ASP A 76 19.39 18.89 26.79
C ASP A 76 19.98 20.32 26.81
N GLY A 77 19.34 21.27 26.13
CA GLY A 77 19.77 22.66 26.03
C GLY A 77 20.73 22.97 24.87
N THR A 78 21.10 21.97 24.06
CA THR A 78 22.01 22.15 22.91
C THR A 78 21.32 22.99 21.82
N LEU A 79 22.07 23.93 21.21
CA LEU A 79 21.60 24.67 20.04
C LEU A 79 21.91 23.89 18.78
N GLN A 80 20.90 23.69 17.94
CA GLN A 80 20.98 22.93 16.70
C GLN A 80 20.54 23.81 15.53
N PRO A 81 21.47 24.21 14.64
CA PRO A 81 21.09 24.79 13.35
C PRO A 81 20.39 23.75 12.48
N VAL A 82 19.29 24.16 11.85
CA VAL A 82 18.41 23.32 11.05
C VAL A 82 18.08 24.03 9.74
N ARG A 83 18.32 23.36 8.61
CA ARG A 83 17.88 23.80 7.29
C ARG A 83 16.46 23.32 7.04
N THR A 84 15.53 24.23 6.80
CA THR A 84 14.12 23.89 6.54
C THR A 84 13.85 23.86 5.04
N VAL A 85 13.24 22.80 4.52
CA VAL A 85 12.87 22.66 3.10
C VAL A 85 11.44 22.19 2.98
N HIS A 86 10.69 22.82 2.08
CA HIS A 86 9.30 22.47 1.80
C HIS A 86 9.22 21.72 0.47
N VAL A 87 8.50 20.60 0.44
CA VAL A 87 8.38 19.74 -0.75
C VAL A 87 6.93 19.30 -0.91
N LEU A 88 6.36 19.56 -2.09
CA LEU A 88 5.11 18.96 -2.52
C LEU A 88 5.37 17.55 -3.04
N ARG A 89 4.53 16.59 -2.64
CA ARG A 89 4.41 15.24 -3.18
C ARG A 89 3.01 15.08 -3.74
N ALA A 90 2.88 14.91 -5.04
CA ALA A 90 1.57 14.91 -5.68
C ALA A 90 1.18 13.53 -6.22
N LYS A 91 0.00 13.05 -5.80
CA LYS A 91 -0.68 11.92 -6.43
C LYS A 91 -1.54 12.47 -7.58
N VAL A 92 -1.00 12.46 -8.79
CA VAL A 92 -1.68 13.01 -9.96
C VAL A 92 -2.67 12.00 -10.53
N THR A 93 -3.91 12.40 -10.80
CA THR A 93 -4.97 11.53 -11.32
C THR A 93 -5.93 12.27 -12.26
N SER A 94 -6.81 11.54 -12.93
CA SER A 94 -7.94 12.10 -13.67
C SER A 94 -9.25 11.97 -12.89
N PRO A 95 -10.28 12.78 -13.15
CA PRO A 95 -11.57 12.70 -12.45
C PRO A 95 -12.16 11.28 -12.43
N ASP A 96 -12.14 10.57 -13.56
CA ASP A 96 -12.69 9.21 -13.70
C ASP A 96 -11.84 8.13 -12.99
N ARG A 97 -10.59 8.45 -12.64
CA ARG A 97 -9.65 7.51 -12.01
C ARG A 97 -9.55 7.73 -10.51
N TYR A 98 -9.81 8.95 -10.03
CA TYR A 98 -9.70 9.28 -8.62
C TYR A 98 -10.56 8.38 -7.73
N GLN A 99 -11.82 8.17 -8.12
CA GLN A 99 -12.74 7.29 -7.39
C GLN A 99 -12.31 5.81 -7.35
N ARG A 100 -11.39 5.41 -8.24
CA ARG A 100 -10.82 4.06 -8.30
C ARG A 100 -9.47 3.97 -7.59
N GLY A 101 -8.96 5.08 -7.03
CA GLY A 101 -7.64 5.12 -6.40
C GLY A 101 -6.49 4.87 -7.38
N ILE A 102 -6.66 5.26 -8.66
CA ILE A 102 -5.62 5.09 -9.70
C ILE A 102 -4.91 6.41 -9.90
N PHE A 103 -3.58 6.41 -9.81
CA PHE A 103 -2.72 7.59 -9.89
C PHE A 103 -1.55 7.36 -10.85
N LEU A 104 -0.91 8.44 -11.29
CA LEU A 104 0.33 8.38 -12.06
C LEU A 104 1.52 8.11 -11.15
N PHE A 105 2.37 7.19 -11.59
CA PHE A 105 3.62 6.83 -10.92
C PHE A 105 4.81 7.00 -11.86
N ASN A 106 5.84 7.71 -11.42
CA ASN A 106 7.04 7.96 -12.21
C ASN A 106 8.01 6.79 -12.08
N THR A 107 8.13 5.98 -13.13
CA THR A 107 8.98 4.78 -13.12
C THR A 107 10.43 5.11 -13.43
N TRP A 108 10.67 5.91 -14.46
CA TRP A 108 12.01 6.30 -14.89
C TRP A 108 12.04 7.72 -15.43
N GLN A 109 13.26 8.27 -15.44
CA GLN A 109 13.55 9.59 -15.97
C GLN A 109 14.76 9.53 -16.89
N GLN A 110 14.68 10.22 -18.03
CA GLN A 110 15.78 10.37 -18.97
C GLN A 110 16.25 11.83 -19.01
N TYR A 111 17.55 12.07 -18.85
CA TYR A 111 18.17 13.39 -18.96
C TYR A 111 18.19 13.86 -20.42
N GLY A 112 18.33 15.17 -20.64
CA GLY A 112 18.50 15.74 -21.98
C GLY A 112 19.68 15.19 -22.79
N ASP A 113 20.66 14.55 -22.13
CA ASP A 113 21.80 13.87 -22.76
C ASP A 113 21.54 12.38 -23.09
N GLY A 114 20.34 11.87 -22.79
CA GLY A 114 19.92 10.50 -23.07
C GLY A 114 20.21 9.49 -21.95
N ARG A 115 20.97 9.85 -20.90
CA ARG A 115 21.14 8.97 -19.73
C ARG A 115 19.80 8.73 -19.05
N THR A 116 19.58 7.53 -18.53
CA THR A 116 18.33 7.15 -17.85
C THR A 116 18.62 6.77 -16.40
N ARG A 117 17.69 7.10 -15.49
CA ARG A 117 17.66 6.60 -14.11
C ARG A 117 16.28 6.07 -13.75
N THR A 118 16.23 5.08 -12.88
CA THR A 118 15.00 4.71 -12.18
C THR A 118 14.64 5.82 -11.20
N ARG A 119 13.35 6.15 -11.09
CA ARG A 119 12.83 7.12 -10.10
C ARG A 119 11.96 6.43 -9.08
N ASN A 120 10.93 5.69 -9.54
CA ASN A 120 9.94 5.02 -8.69
C ASN A 120 9.38 5.96 -7.62
N GLY A 121 8.79 7.07 -8.05
CA GLY A 121 8.30 8.11 -7.15
C GLY A 121 7.05 8.81 -7.66
N LEU A 122 6.42 9.58 -6.77
CA LEU A 122 5.36 10.50 -7.11
C LEU A 122 5.92 11.74 -7.84
N LEU A 123 5.04 12.60 -8.34
CA LEU A 123 5.46 13.94 -8.72
C LEU A 123 5.96 14.65 -7.46
N SER A 124 7.14 15.26 -7.53
CA SER A 124 7.73 15.95 -6.38
C SER A 124 8.26 17.30 -6.82
N GLU A 125 7.93 18.33 -6.06
CA GLU A 125 8.33 19.69 -6.36
C GLU A 125 8.85 20.38 -5.10
N LYS A 126 9.97 21.08 -5.24
CA LYS A 126 10.52 21.90 -4.16
C LYS A 126 9.73 23.21 -4.10
N LEU A 127 9.22 23.52 -2.92
CA LEU A 127 8.46 24.74 -2.65
C LEU A 127 9.38 25.81 -2.07
N THR A 128 8.93 27.06 -2.19
CA THR A 128 9.55 28.22 -1.59
C THR A 128 8.88 28.56 -0.25
N THR A 129 9.64 29.18 0.66
CA THR A 129 9.10 29.64 1.95
C THR A 129 8.07 30.76 1.79
N ALA A 130 8.07 31.46 0.65
CA ALA A 130 7.08 32.48 0.30
C ALA A 130 5.71 31.90 -0.05
N GLU A 131 5.63 30.61 -0.39
CA GLU A 131 4.37 29.90 -0.68
C GLU A 131 3.68 29.38 0.60
N MET A 132 4.25 29.65 1.78
CA MET A 132 3.69 29.20 3.06
C MET A 132 2.77 30.26 3.70
N PRO A 133 1.63 29.87 4.30
CA PRO A 133 1.14 28.50 4.45
C PRO A 133 0.64 27.90 3.12
N LEU A 134 0.92 26.62 2.90
CA LEU A 134 0.66 25.97 1.61
C LEU A 134 -0.82 26.01 1.24
N GLU A 135 -1.72 25.92 2.21
CA GLU A 135 -3.17 25.87 1.99
C GLU A 135 -3.71 27.13 1.29
N GLU A 136 -3.09 28.29 1.52
CA GLU A 136 -3.47 29.55 0.88
C GLU A 136 -2.99 29.62 -0.58
N ASN A 137 -1.97 28.83 -0.93
CA ASN A 137 -1.34 28.80 -2.25
C ASN A 137 -1.51 27.46 -2.98
N LEU A 138 -2.31 26.53 -2.41
CA LEU A 138 -2.31 25.12 -2.78
C LEU A 138 -2.63 24.92 -4.26
N HIS A 139 -3.70 25.55 -4.74
CA HIS A 139 -4.13 25.43 -6.13
C HIS A 139 -3.05 25.92 -7.11
N GLU A 140 -2.44 27.07 -6.82
CA GLU A 140 -1.42 27.67 -7.70
C GLU A 140 -0.14 26.81 -7.71
N VAL A 141 0.27 26.31 -6.55
CA VAL A 141 1.39 25.39 -6.42
C VAL A 141 1.11 24.10 -7.21
N CYS A 142 -0.06 23.48 -7.04
CA CYS A 142 -0.45 22.28 -7.79
C CYS A 142 -0.50 22.52 -9.31
N ARG A 143 -1.02 23.68 -9.73
CA ARG A 143 -1.07 24.11 -11.14
C ARG A 143 0.34 24.26 -11.70
N ARG A 144 1.25 24.93 -10.99
CA ARG A 144 2.65 25.11 -11.37
C ARG A 144 3.39 23.77 -11.48
N ALA A 145 3.25 22.91 -10.45
CA ALA A 145 3.84 21.57 -10.39
C ALA A 145 3.57 20.74 -11.66
N VAL A 146 2.31 20.74 -12.09
CA VAL A 146 1.85 19.98 -13.26
C VAL A 146 2.16 20.74 -14.55
N THR A 147 1.71 21.97 -14.69
CA THR A 147 1.67 22.63 -16.02
C THR A 147 2.93 23.40 -16.37
N GLU A 148 3.72 23.82 -15.38
CA GLU A 148 4.86 24.71 -15.57
C GLU A 148 6.20 24.04 -15.23
N GLU A 149 6.21 22.88 -14.55
CA GLU A 149 7.43 22.17 -14.14
C GLU A 149 7.50 20.73 -14.70
N GLU A 150 7.13 19.73 -13.91
CA GLU A 150 7.37 18.30 -14.21
C GLU A 150 6.54 17.77 -15.39
N MET A 151 5.40 18.38 -15.70
CA MET A 151 4.49 17.95 -16.78
C MET A 151 4.23 19.03 -17.85
N GLN A 152 5.19 19.95 -18.07
CA GLN A 152 5.09 21.07 -19.04
C GLN A 152 4.58 20.67 -20.43
N ARG A 153 4.96 19.49 -20.92
CA ARG A 153 4.48 18.95 -22.19
C ARG A 153 4.21 17.45 -22.12
N VAL A 154 2.97 17.07 -22.39
CA VAL A 154 2.53 15.66 -22.50
C VAL A 154 2.89 15.09 -23.86
N VAL A 155 3.47 13.90 -23.89
CA VAL A 155 3.83 13.15 -25.10
C VAL A 155 3.51 11.67 -24.93
N GLU A 156 3.51 10.93 -26.03
CA GLU A 156 3.30 9.47 -26.02
C GLU A 156 4.35 8.75 -25.15
N SER A 157 3.94 7.67 -24.49
CA SER A 157 4.81 6.85 -23.61
C SER A 157 6.03 6.24 -24.33
N THR A 158 6.00 6.18 -25.66
CA THR A 158 7.11 5.68 -26.47
C THR A 158 8.24 6.71 -26.66
N MET A 159 8.04 7.96 -26.26
CA MET A 159 9.02 9.04 -26.43
C MET A 159 10.27 8.80 -25.59
N LYS A 160 11.42 8.70 -26.26
CA LYS A 160 12.75 8.62 -25.65
C LYS A 160 13.82 9.20 -26.56
N ILE A 161 14.86 9.76 -25.97
CA ILE A 161 16.11 10.11 -26.67
C ILE A 161 16.83 8.80 -26.98
N GLY A 162 17.09 8.55 -28.25
CA GLY A 162 17.83 7.38 -28.73
C GLY A 162 19.02 7.80 -29.59
N PRO A 163 19.91 6.85 -29.95
CA PRO A 163 21.03 7.13 -30.84
C PRO A 163 20.57 7.82 -32.14
N GLY A 164 21.13 8.99 -32.43
CA GLY A 164 20.82 9.77 -33.63
C GLY A 164 19.48 10.54 -33.61
N ARG A 165 18.72 10.52 -32.51
CA ARG A 165 17.52 11.35 -32.35
C ARG A 165 17.85 12.56 -31.46
N PRO A 166 17.75 13.81 -31.96
CA PRO A 166 17.99 14.98 -31.12
C PRO A 166 16.91 15.10 -30.04
N ALA A 167 17.26 15.70 -28.90
CA ALA A 167 16.30 16.01 -27.86
C ALA A 167 15.20 16.96 -28.42
N PRO A 168 13.92 16.74 -28.03
CA PRO A 168 12.85 17.69 -28.32
C PRO A 168 13.24 19.11 -27.94
N LYS A 169 13.00 20.06 -28.83
CA LYS A 169 13.21 21.49 -28.55
C LYS A 169 12.02 22.06 -27.81
N TYR A 170 12.29 23.02 -26.93
CA TYR A 170 11.24 23.83 -26.30
C TYR A 170 10.44 24.57 -27.38
N ASP A 171 9.11 24.51 -27.28
CA ASP A 171 8.18 25.22 -28.14
C ASP A 171 7.41 26.24 -27.30
N PRO A 172 7.70 27.56 -27.43
CA PRO A 172 7.02 28.58 -26.64
C PRO A 172 5.53 28.72 -26.97
N ASN A 173 5.06 28.15 -28.09
CA ASN A 173 3.66 28.18 -28.47
C ASN A 173 2.89 26.93 -28.00
N HIS A 174 3.59 25.96 -27.41
CA HIS A 174 2.94 24.79 -26.85
C HIS A 174 2.04 25.20 -25.68
N LYS A 175 0.77 24.80 -25.75
CA LYS A 175 -0.16 24.91 -24.63
C LYS A 175 -0.28 23.56 -23.97
N CYS A 176 0.09 23.48 -22.69
CA CYS A 176 -0.09 22.26 -21.91
C CYS A 176 -1.59 21.91 -21.89
N PRO A 177 -1.98 20.69 -22.28
CA PRO A 177 -3.39 20.30 -22.31
C PRO A 177 -3.96 20.02 -20.91
N LEU A 178 -3.12 20.01 -19.88
CA LEU A 178 -3.51 19.66 -18.52
C LEU A 178 -4.08 20.87 -17.79
N GLU A 179 -5.16 20.64 -17.05
CA GLU A 179 -5.80 21.63 -16.19
C GLU A 179 -6.11 20.97 -14.85
N VAL A 180 -5.66 21.59 -13.75
CA VAL A 180 -5.98 21.14 -12.40
C VAL A 180 -7.42 21.57 -12.09
N VAL A 181 -8.30 20.60 -11.86
CA VAL A 181 -9.72 20.84 -11.60
C VAL A 181 -10.11 20.65 -10.14
N ALA A 182 -9.30 19.93 -9.38
CA ALA A 182 -9.43 19.81 -7.93
C ALA A 182 -8.11 19.39 -7.31
N GLU A 183 -7.96 19.73 -6.03
CA GLU A 183 -6.85 19.34 -5.19
C GLU A 183 -7.36 18.94 -3.81
N HIS A 184 -6.76 17.89 -3.25
CA HIS A 184 -7.10 17.40 -1.92
C HIS A 184 -5.82 17.27 -1.13
N PHE A 185 -5.67 18.09 -0.10
CA PHE A 185 -4.58 17.95 0.86
C PHE A 185 -4.74 16.63 1.61
N VAL A 186 -3.70 15.81 1.58
CA VAL A 186 -3.72 14.45 2.12
C VAL A 186 -3.03 14.41 3.48
N ASP A 187 -1.74 14.77 3.51
CA ASP A 187 -0.95 14.76 4.73
C ASP A 187 0.17 15.82 4.70
N HIS A 188 0.70 16.11 5.88
CA HIS A 188 1.93 16.87 6.06
C HIS A 188 2.80 16.16 7.08
N ILE A 189 3.97 15.74 6.62
CA ILE A 189 4.91 14.96 7.41
C ILE A 189 6.21 15.72 7.51
N ILE A 190 6.81 15.71 8.70
CA ILE A 190 8.10 16.33 8.96
C ILE A 190 9.13 15.23 9.10
N GLU A 191 10.19 15.29 8.29
CA GLU A 191 11.34 14.39 8.38
C GLU A 191 12.60 15.16 8.75
N LEU A 192 13.44 14.58 9.62
CA LEU A 192 14.72 15.15 10.01
C LEU A 192 15.85 14.21 9.59
N GLU A 193 16.79 14.72 8.78
CA GLU A 193 17.94 13.96 8.32
C GLU A 193 19.21 14.81 8.28
N PRO A 194 20.40 14.23 8.54
CA PRO A 194 21.67 14.89 8.24
C PRO A 194 21.75 15.24 6.74
N SER A 195 22.14 16.48 6.43
CA SER A 195 22.21 16.94 5.06
C SER A 195 23.37 16.28 4.32
N LYS A 196 23.07 15.59 3.22
CA LYS A 196 24.09 15.08 2.29
C LYS A 196 24.84 16.19 1.56
N SER A 197 24.18 17.35 1.35
CA SER A 197 24.79 18.50 0.67
C SER A 197 25.61 19.39 1.60
N TYR A 198 25.28 19.40 2.90
CA TYR A 198 25.85 20.30 3.90
C TYR A 198 26.23 19.49 5.15
N PRO A 199 27.40 18.81 5.15
CA PRO A 199 27.79 17.92 6.25
C PRO A 199 27.68 18.60 7.62
N GLY A 200 27.13 17.87 8.61
CA GLY A 200 26.89 18.37 9.97
C GLY A 200 25.60 19.18 10.14
N LEU A 201 24.99 19.69 9.06
CA LEU A 201 23.72 20.42 9.13
C LEU A 201 22.53 19.46 9.13
N LEU A 202 21.64 19.58 10.11
CA LEU A 202 20.37 18.86 10.11
C LEU A 202 19.42 19.51 9.09
N THR A 203 18.72 18.72 8.28
CA THR A 203 17.69 19.20 7.36
C THR A 203 16.32 18.72 7.83
N MET A 204 15.39 19.66 7.99
CA MET A 204 13.99 19.44 8.27
C MET A 204 13.19 19.56 6.98
N TYR A 205 12.67 18.44 6.50
CA TYR A 205 11.80 18.40 5.33
C TYR A 205 10.34 18.47 5.76
N HIS A 206 9.64 19.49 5.29
CA HIS A 206 8.18 19.56 5.34
C HIS A 206 7.64 18.96 4.04
N LEU A 207 7.05 17.78 4.15
CA LEU A 207 6.62 16.96 3.04
C LEU A 207 5.10 16.98 2.95
N TYR A 208 4.55 17.70 1.98
CA TYR A 208 3.10 17.88 1.82
C TYR A 208 2.59 16.92 0.75
N THR A 209 1.71 15.98 1.10
CA THR A 209 1.06 15.11 0.11
C THR A 209 -0.25 15.72 -0.33
N VAL A 210 -0.48 15.76 -1.64
CA VAL A 210 -1.70 16.31 -2.24
C VAL A 210 -2.16 15.38 -3.37
N ASP A 211 -3.44 15.05 -3.40
CA ASP A 211 -4.05 14.46 -4.60
C ASP A 211 -4.38 15.59 -5.58
N ILE A 212 -3.82 15.53 -6.79
CA ILE A 212 -4.09 16.52 -7.84
C ILE A 212 -4.95 15.85 -8.91
N VAL A 213 -6.17 16.36 -9.08
CA VAL A 213 -7.10 15.88 -10.10
C VAL A 213 -7.01 16.78 -11.32
N CYS A 214 -6.56 16.22 -12.45
CA CYS A 214 -6.34 16.96 -13.69
C CYS A 214 -7.21 16.44 -14.84
N THR A 215 -7.74 17.34 -15.64
CA THR A 215 -8.26 17.03 -16.98
C THR A 215 -7.13 17.04 -18.01
N GLY A 216 -7.41 16.56 -19.23
CA GLY A 216 -6.42 16.51 -20.31
C GLY A 216 -5.38 15.39 -20.22
N LEU A 217 -5.40 14.59 -19.14
CA LEU A 217 -4.54 13.42 -18.99
C LEU A 217 -4.93 12.29 -19.95
N PRO A 218 -3.97 11.66 -20.66
CA PRO A 218 -4.23 10.49 -21.49
C PRO A 218 -4.82 9.31 -20.71
N LEU A 219 -5.65 8.50 -21.39
CA LEU A 219 -6.19 7.25 -20.83
C LEU A 219 -5.15 6.12 -20.79
N THR A 220 -4.00 6.29 -21.42
CA THR A 220 -2.89 5.32 -21.39
C THR A 220 -1.73 5.92 -20.62
N ASP A 221 -0.72 5.08 -20.37
CA ASP A 221 0.58 5.56 -19.89
C ASP A 221 1.12 6.65 -20.83
N LEU A 222 1.90 7.58 -20.26
CA LEU A 222 2.38 8.76 -20.95
C LEU A 222 3.79 9.13 -20.50
N ASN A 223 4.46 9.95 -21.31
CA ASN A 223 5.67 10.64 -20.87
C ASN A 223 5.41 12.15 -20.81
N THR A 224 6.19 12.85 -20.01
CA THR A 224 6.21 14.32 -19.98
C THR A 224 7.60 14.86 -20.19
N LEU A 225 7.69 16.07 -20.74
CA LEU A 225 8.95 16.78 -20.96
C LEU A 225 9.03 17.95 -19.98
N GLU A 226 10.16 18.06 -19.28
CA GLU A 226 10.51 19.20 -18.43
C GLU A 226 11.70 19.94 -19.06
N PHE A 227 11.55 21.25 -19.26
CA PHE A 227 12.58 22.12 -19.81
C PHE A 227 13.16 23.03 -18.72
N ALA A 228 14.48 23.23 -18.77
CA ALA A 228 15.18 24.11 -17.83
C ALA A 228 14.76 25.58 -17.98
N ASP A 229 15.18 26.42 -17.03
CA ASP A 229 15.02 27.86 -17.09
C ASP A 229 15.61 28.43 -18.38
N ALA A 230 15.02 29.56 -18.84
CA ALA A 230 15.52 30.27 -19.99
C ALA A 230 16.97 30.71 -19.76
N GLN A 231 17.85 30.28 -20.66
CA GLN A 231 19.20 30.79 -20.74
C GLN A 231 19.19 32.24 -21.25
N LYS A 232 20.34 32.92 -21.21
CA LYS A 232 20.46 34.33 -21.64
C LYS A 232 20.02 34.58 -23.09
N ASP A 233 20.06 33.55 -23.94
CA ASP A 233 19.63 33.56 -25.34
C ASP A 233 18.14 33.20 -25.52
N GLY A 234 17.40 32.97 -24.44
CA GLY A 234 16.02 32.50 -24.44
C GLY A 234 15.86 31.00 -24.71
N ASN A 235 16.95 30.26 -24.90
CA ASN A 235 16.89 28.82 -25.11
C ASN A 235 16.56 28.10 -23.80
N ARG A 236 15.65 27.13 -23.87
CA ARG A 236 15.28 26.25 -22.74
C ARG A 236 15.65 24.81 -23.13
N PRO A 237 16.84 24.31 -22.75
CA PRO A 237 17.20 22.93 -23.06
C PRO A 237 16.28 21.97 -22.33
N LEU A 238 16.01 20.81 -22.95
CA LEU A 238 15.30 19.73 -22.29
C LEU A 238 16.11 19.29 -21.06
N LYS A 239 15.48 19.37 -19.89
CA LYS A 239 16.05 18.91 -18.63
C LYS A 239 15.81 17.41 -18.51
N TYR A 240 14.55 17.00 -18.65
CA TYR A 240 14.14 15.63 -18.40
C TYR A 240 12.96 15.15 -19.26
N ILE A 241 12.90 13.83 -19.49
CA ILE A 241 11.72 13.08 -19.88
C ILE A 241 11.30 12.22 -18.68
N HIS A 242 10.04 12.32 -18.28
CA HIS A 242 9.47 11.59 -17.15
C HIS A 242 8.51 10.54 -17.69
N ALA A 243 8.62 9.29 -17.24
CA ALA A 243 7.75 8.22 -17.68
C ALA A 243 6.74 7.84 -16.61
N TRP A 244 5.46 7.98 -16.96
CA TRP A 244 4.36 7.81 -16.04
C TRP A 244 3.50 6.63 -16.43
N VAL A 245 3.25 5.76 -15.45
CA VAL A 245 2.33 4.64 -15.58
C VAL A 245 1.15 4.84 -14.64
N TRP A 246 -0.01 4.35 -15.05
CA TRP A 246 -1.19 4.35 -14.21
C TRP A 246 -1.21 3.13 -13.29
N LEU A 247 -1.21 3.37 -11.98
CA LEU A 247 -1.24 2.31 -10.97
C LEU A 247 -2.26 2.62 -9.90
N GLU A 248 -2.80 1.57 -9.29
CA GLU A 248 -3.58 1.73 -8.07
C GLU A 248 -2.67 2.13 -6.91
N TRP A 249 -3.20 2.92 -5.97
CA TRP A 249 -2.44 3.39 -4.82
C TRP A 249 -1.74 2.28 -4.02
N PRO A 250 -2.36 1.11 -3.73
CA PRO A 250 -1.67 0.00 -3.08
C PRO A 250 -0.45 -0.52 -3.85
N GLN A 251 -0.50 -0.50 -5.19
CA GLN A 251 0.63 -0.90 -6.03
C GLN A 251 1.76 0.13 -5.94
N ILE A 252 1.43 1.42 -5.97
CA ILE A 252 2.40 2.51 -5.79
C ILE A 252 3.08 2.39 -4.43
N GLN A 253 2.31 2.18 -3.35
CA GLN A 253 2.85 2.01 -2.00
C GLN A 253 3.82 0.83 -1.92
N ARG A 254 3.55 -0.28 -2.61
CA ARG A 254 4.51 -1.39 -2.68
C ARG A 254 5.83 -0.99 -3.34
N TYR A 255 5.81 -0.24 -4.44
CA TYR A 255 7.04 0.27 -5.07
C TYR A 255 7.77 1.30 -4.21
N LEU A 256 7.04 2.10 -3.44
CA LEU A 256 7.61 3.05 -2.49
C LEU A 256 8.17 2.33 -1.25
N PHE A 257 7.67 1.14 -0.91
CA PHE A 257 8.27 0.32 0.12
C PHE A 257 9.63 -0.25 -0.32
N GLU A 258 9.78 -0.61 -1.59
CA GLU A 258 11.04 -1.08 -2.15
C GLU A 258 12.12 0.01 -2.03
N GLY A 259 13.15 -0.26 -1.22
CA GLY A 259 14.24 0.68 -0.93
C GLY A 259 13.95 1.67 0.20
N SER A 260 12.79 1.56 0.86
CA SER A 260 12.54 2.26 2.12
C SER A 260 13.43 1.71 3.24
N VAL A 261 13.70 2.55 4.23
CA VAL A 261 14.42 2.17 5.45
C VAL A 261 13.53 2.43 6.65
N LEU A 262 13.65 1.57 7.66
CA LEU A 262 12.96 1.76 8.93
C LEU A 262 13.46 3.06 9.59
N LYS A 263 12.53 3.97 9.88
CA LYS A 263 12.79 5.28 10.49
C LYS A 263 12.45 5.28 11.98
N GLU A 264 11.31 4.71 12.33
CA GLU A 264 10.79 4.71 13.69
C GLU A 264 10.00 3.42 13.98
N THR A 265 10.06 2.95 15.23
CA THR A 265 9.24 1.85 15.73
C THR A 265 8.48 2.30 16.97
N LYS A 266 7.17 2.05 16.98
CA LYS A 266 6.29 2.25 18.12
C LYS A 266 5.75 0.90 18.61
N GLY A 267 6.29 0.43 19.73
CA GLY A 267 5.85 -0.77 20.44
C GLY A 267 5.10 -0.44 21.72
N LYS A 268 4.94 -1.43 22.59
CA LYS A 268 4.34 -1.28 23.93
C LYS A 268 4.94 -0.10 24.71
N GLY A 269 4.08 0.69 25.35
CA GLY A 269 4.45 1.86 26.15
C GLY A 269 4.78 3.11 25.33
N SER A 270 4.69 3.05 23.99
CA SER A 270 4.92 4.22 23.13
C SER A 270 3.80 5.26 23.23
N PHE A 271 2.62 4.84 23.67
CA PHE A 271 1.43 5.69 23.79
C PHE A 271 0.85 5.54 25.20
N GLY A 272 0.45 6.65 25.82
CA GLY A 272 -0.17 6.61 27.15
C GLY A 272 -1.57 5.99 27.14
N ASP A 273 -2.30 6.19 26.04
CA ASP A 273 -3.66 5.70 25.82
C ASP A 273 -4.00 5.66 24.31
N ALA A 274 -5.23 5.25 23.98
CA ALA A 274 -5.73 5.19 22.62
C ALA A 274 -5.93 6.57 21.96
N ASP A 275 -6.11 7.64 22.76
CA ASP A 275 -6.29 9.01 22.25
C ASP A 275 -4.94 9.60 21.80
N ALA A 276 -3.87 9.31 22.55
CA ALA A 276 -2.50 9.60 22.14
C ALA A 276 -2.12 8.88 20.85
N LEU A 277 -2.48 7.58 20.71
CA LEU A 277 -2.32 6.85 19.46
C LEU A 277 -3.14 7.48 18.33
N THR A 278 -4.41 7.86 18.59
CA THR A 278 -5.28 8.51 17.59
C THR A 278 -4.67 9.81 17.08
N THR A 279 -4.15 10.63 17.99
CA THR A 279 -3.48 11.89 17.66
C THR A 279 -2.25 11.64 16.78
N TRP A 280 -1.43 10.65 17.13
CA TRP A 280 -0.27 10.29 16.33
C TRP A 280 -0.63 9.69 14.96
N LEU A 281 -1.70 8.89 14.86
CA LEU A 281 -2.15 8.32 13.59
C LEU A 281 -2.75 9.37 12.64
N SER A 282 -3.31 10.45 13.18
CA SER A 282 -3.96 11.51 12.39
C SER A 282 -3.03 12.30 11.47
N GLN A 283 -1.71 12.15 11.62
CA GLN A 283 -0.71 12.74 10.72
C GLN A 283 -0.51 11.95 9.43
N PHE A 284 -1.12 10.77 9.30
CA PHE A 284 -1.02 9.89 8.14
C PHE A 284 -2.35 9.79 7.39
N ASP A 285 -2.29 9.50 6.10
CA ASP A 285 -3.44 9.26 5.23
C ASP A 285 -4.16 7.93 5.56
N LEU A 286 -4.92 7.92 6.66
CA LEU A 286 -5.66 6.76 7.14
C LEU A 286 -7.16 7.06 7.22
N HIS A 287 -7.99 6.11 6.78
CA HIS A 287 -9.45 6.21 6.88
C HIS A 287 -9.98 5.83 8.28
N MET A 288 -9.46 6.51 9.31
CA MET A 288 -9.76 6.19 10.72
C MET A 288 -11.24 6.36 11.08
N ASP A 289 -11.98 7.19 10.36
CA ASP A 289 -13.43 7.38 10.51
C ASP A 289 -14.23 6.10 10.20
N THR A 290 -13.63 5.17 9.46
CA THR A 290 -14.23 3.86 9.15
C THR A 290 -13.89 2.78 10.18
N TRP A 291 -12.89 3.03 11.03
CA TRP A 291 -12.42 2.05 12.02
C TRP A 291 -13.44 1.87 13.13
N GLY A 292 -13.62 0.62 13.59
CA GLY A 292 -14.66 0.24 14.55
C GLY A 292 -16.06 0.08 13.96
N LYS A 293 -16.24 0.23 12.64
CA LYS A 293 -17.51 -0.01 11.94
C LYS A 293 -17.47 -1.34 11.18
N GLY A 294 -18.57 -2.08 11.23
CA GLY A 294 -18.70 -3.35 10.51
C GLY A 294 -17.71 -4.41 11.01
N THR A 295 -16.83 -4.89 10.13
CA THR A 295 -15.78 -5.87 10.45
C THR A 295 -14.43 -5.23 10.78
N LEU A 296 -14.30 -3.91 10.65
CA LEU A 296 -13.06 -3.19 10.93
C LEU A 296 -12.89 -2.98 12.44
N LYS A 297 -11.65 -3.12 12.91
CA LYS A 297 -11.29 -2.89 14.31
C LYS A 297 -11.17 -1.39 14.61
N SER A 298 -11.31 -1.00 15.87
CA SER A 298 -11.16 0.39 16.33
C SER A 298 -9.71 0.76 16.63
N VAL A 299 -9.42 2.05 16.80
CA VAL A 299 -8.09 2.51 17.27
C VAL A 299 -7.76 1.95 18.65
N ASP A 300 -8.73 1.86 19.57
CA ASP A 300 -8.56 1.21 20.88
C ASP A 300 -8.18 -0.28 20.74
N SER A 301 -8.70 -0.99 19.73
CA SER A 301 -8.26 -2.36 19.45
C SER A 301 -6.81 -2.43 18.99
N LEU A 302 -6.37 -1.49 18.14
CA LEU A 302 -4.98 -1.39 17.69
C LEU A 302 -4.04 -1.04 18.85
N PHE A 303 -4.45 -0.09 19.71
CA PHE A 303 -3.71 0.28 20.91
C PHE A 303 -3.50 -0.93 21.82
N ARG A 304 -4.56 -1.70 22.13
CA ARG A 304 -4.44 -2.93 22.92
C ARG A 304 -3.55 -3.97 22.25
N GLU A 305 -3.60 -4.08 20.93
CA GLU A 305 -2.75 -4.98 20.17
C GLU A 305 -1.26 -4.65 20.33
N ILE A 306 -0.93 -3.36 20.36
CA ILE A 306 0.43 -2.85 20.59
C ILE A 306 0.86 -3.09 22.05
N GLU A 307 0.00 -2.75 23.01
CA GLU A 307 0.31 -2.90 24.44
C GLU A 307 0.40 -4.36 24.90
N ASN A 308 -0.37 -5.25 24.26
CA ASN A 308 -0.27 -6.69 24.48
C ASN A 308 0.95 -7.32 23.80
N GLU A 309 1.69 -6.55 22.99
CA GLU A 309 2.83 -6.98 22.18
C GLU A 309 2.41 -7.99 21.11
N ASP A 310 1.15 -7.95 20.66
CA ASP A 310 0.71 -8.78 19.54
C ASP A 310 1.16 -8.14 18.20
N SER A 311 1.32 -6.83 18.13
CA SER A 311 1.86 -6.12 16.96
C SER A 311 2.67 -4.90 17.38
N GLN A 312 3.40 -4.32 16.45
CA GLN A 312 4.01 -2.99 16.61
C GLN A 312 3.72 -2.13 15.38
N LEU A 313 3.92 -0.82 15.48
CA LEU A 313 3.87 0.07 14.33
C LEU A 313 5.29 0.45 13.93
N GLU A 314 5.57 0.41 12.64
CA GLU A 314 6.83 0.82 12.06
C GLU A 314 6.60 1.89 11.01
N LEU A 315 7.36 2.97 11.10
CA LEU A 315 7.41 4.00 10.10
C LEU A 315 8.60 3.73 9.18
N TRP A 316 8.31 3.35 7.95
CA TRP A 316 9.29 3.16 6.90
C TRP A 316 9.33 4.40 6.04
N GLY A 317 10.50 4.81 5.57
CA GLY A 317 10.62 6.00 4.73
C GLY A 317 11.76 5.86 3.73
N ARG A 318 11.55 6.39 2.52
CA ARG A 318 12.61 6.53 1.52
C ARG A 318 13.30 7.89 1.67
N HIS A 319 14.44 8.04 1.02
CA HIS A 319 15.15 9.32 0.93
C HIS A 319 14.41 10.37 0.07
N ASP A 320 13.39 9.95 -0.69
CA ASP A 320 12.47 10.83 -1.41
C ASP A 320 11.21 11.17 -0.58
N GLY A 321 11.14 10.69 0.66
CA GLY A 321 10.23 11.18 1.69
C GLY A 321 8.80 10.70 1.54
N VAL A 322 8.49 9.52 0.99
CA VAL A 322 7.16 8.91 1.21
C VAL A 322 7.24 7.97 2.41
N PRO A 323 6.67 8.35 3.56
CA PRO A 323 6.60 7.48 4.70
C PRO A 323 5.46 6.49 4.52
N MET A 324 5.70 5.29 5.02
CA MET A 324 4.78 4.18 5.02
C MET A 324 4.65 3.69 6.44
N LEU A 325 3.47 3.91 7.00
CA LEU A 325 3.12 3.35 8.28
C LEU A 325 2.71 1.89 8.10
N MET A 326 3.37 1.00 8.82
CA MET A 326 3.13 -0.43 8.80
C MET A 326 2.78 -0.96 10.17
N ARG A 327 1.72 -1.74 10.25
CA ARG A 327 1.47 -2.64 11.37
C ARG A 327 2.28 -3.91 11.16
N VAL A 328 3.22 -4.20 12.04
CA VAL A 328 4.06 -5.39 11.93
C VAL A 328 3.52 -6.50 12.80
N THR A 329 3.36 -7.68 12.22
CA THR A 329 2.81 -8.88 12.86
C THR A 329 3.69 -10.08 12.55
N HIS A 330 3.93 -10.92 13.55
CA HIS A 330 4.68 -12.16 13.39
C HIS A 330 3.72 -13.34 13.39
N VAL A 331 3.88 -14.24 12.42
CA VAL A 331 2.98 -15.39 12.24
C VAL A 331 3.82 -16.64 12.05
N LEU A 332 3.54 -17.66 12.85
CA LEU A 332 4.02 -19.02 12.64
C LEU A 332 3.06 -19.74 11.69
N GLN A 333 3.58 -20.26 10.59
CA GLN A 333 2.89 -21.16 9.67
C GLN A 333 3.50 -22.56 9.82
N LEU A 334 2.65 -23.58 9.88
CA LEU A 334 3.08 -24.97 10.07
C LEU A 334 2.73 -25.82 8.85
N ARG A 335 3.75 -26.33 8.16
CA ARG A 335 3.59 -27.37 7.14
C ARG A 335 3.54 -28.73 7.84
N VAL A 336 2.33 -29.21 8.11
CA VAL A 336 2.12 -30.48 8.79
C VAL A 336 2.20 -31.62 7.78
N THR A 337 3.17 -32.51 7.94
CA THR A 337 3.34 -33.73 7.13
C THR A 337 2.96 -34.96 7.95
N SER A 338 2.78 -36.11 7.29
CA SER A 338 2.52 -37.38 7.97
C SER A 338 3.71 -38.31 7.82
N SER A 339 4.00 -39.07 8.87
CA SER A 339 4.95 -40.18 8.82
C SER A 339 4.44 -41.38 7.98
N ASP A 340 3.17 -41.38 7.57
CA ASP A 340 2.59 -42.45 6.75
C ASP A 340 3.17 -42.42 5.32
N PRO A 341 3.75 -43.54 4.83
CA PRO A 341 4.36 -43.60 3.49
C PRO A 341 3.41 -43.25 2.34
N SER A 342 2.10 -43.48 2.49
CA SER A 342 1.09 -43.18 1.46
C SER A 342 0.83 -41.69 1.28
N LEU A 343 1.24 -40.87 2.26
CA LEU A 343 1.09 -39.41 2.26
C LEU A 343 2.42 -38.70 1.95
N LYS A 344 3.46 -39.42 1.56
CA LYS A 344 4.76 -38.85 1.22
C LYS A 344 4.64 -37.73 0.19
N GLY A 345 5.21 -36.56 0.51
CA GLY A 345 5.19 -35.37 -0.34
C GLY A 345 3.86 -34.59 -0.31
N LYS A 346 2.95 -34.94 0.60
CA LYS A 346 1.74 -34.17 0.90
C LYS A 346 1.87 -33.53 2.28
N PHE A 347 1.13 -32.45 2.46
CA PHE A 347 0.99 -31.77 3.74
C PHE A 347 -0.48 -31.38 3.94
N LEU A 348 -0.82 -31.07 5.19
CA LEU A 348 -2.16 -30.70 5.58
C LEU A 348 -2.49 -29.28 5.12
N PHE A 349 -3.61 -29.13 4.43
CA PHE A 349 -4.06 -27.84 3.90
C PHE A 349 -5.53 -27.61 4.21
N SER A 350 -5.87 -26.46 4.81
CA SER A 350 -7.25 -26.12 5.12
C SER A 350 -7.97 -25.72 3.84
N THR A 351 -9.14 -26.32 3.58
CA THR A 351 -9.94 -26.07 2.36
C THR A 351 -11.26 -25.35 2.65
N TRP A 352 -11.76 -25.45 3.86
CA TRP A 352 -12.92 -24.70 4.32
C TRP A 352 -12.91 -24.53 5.84
N ALA A 353 -13.65 -23.53 6.30
CA ALA A 353 -13.99 -23.37 7.71
C ALA A 353 -15.50 -23.13 7.85
N GLU A 354 -16.11 -23.65 8.91
CA GLU A 354 -17.53 -23.48 9.23
C GLU A 354 -17.65 -22.80 10.59
N ALA A 355 -18.40 -21.70 10.66
CA ALA A 355 -18.70 -21.04 11.92
C ALA A 355 -19.88 -21.71 12.63
N THR A 356 -20.10 -21.39 13.90
CA THR A 356 -21.21 -21.94 14.71
C THR A 356 -22.61 -21.70 14.15
N ASN A 357 -22.77 -20.72 13.25
CA ASN A 357 -24.02 -20.48 12.53
C ASN A 357 -24.21 -21.40 11.29
N GLY A 358 -23.35 -22.41 11.12
CA GLY A 358 -23.35 -23.32 9.97
C GLY A 358 -22.82 -22.70 8.68
N LYS A 359 -22.42 -21.43 8.69
CA LYS A 359 -21.91 -20.75 7.51
C LYS A 359 -20.51 -21.28 7.20
N ARG A 360 -20.38 -21.92 6.05
CA ARG A 360 -19.11 -22.39 5.51
C ARG A 360 -18.46 -21.33 4.62
N ARG A 361 -17.16 -21.13 4.79
CA ARG A 361 -16.30 -20.33 3.93
C ARG A 361 -15.17 -21.20 3.38
N VAL A 362 -14.78 -20.97 2.13
CA VAL A 362 -13.61 -21.62 1.53
C VAL A 362 -12.35 -20.96 2.06
N THR A 363 -11.49 -21.75 2.70
CA THR A 363 -10.18 -21.34 3.22
C THR A 363 -9.11 -22.05 2.41
N HIS A 364 -7.94 -21.43 2.22
CA HIS A 364 -6.80 -22.04 1.53
C HIS A 364 -5.52 -21.68 2.28
N THR A 365 -5.40 -22.21 3.49
CA THR A 365 -4.34 -21.79 4.42
C THR A 365 -3.70 -22.99 5.10
N LEU A 366 -2.42 -22.84 5.41
CA LEU A 366 -1.74 -23.71 6.37
C LEU A 366 -2.29 -23.45 7.80
N PRO A 367 -2.15 -24.41 8.72
CA PRO A 367 -2.24 -24.11 10.14
C PRO A 367 -1.31 -22.94 10.46
N ALA A 368 -1.85 -21.92 11.12
CA ALA A 368 -1.09 -20.73 11.46
C ALA A 368 -1.56 -20.15 12.79
N MET A 369 -0.63 -19.50 13.49
CA MET A 369 -0.93 -18.68 14.66
C MET A 369 -0.11 -17.40 14.67
N LYS A 370 -0.67 -16.38 15.31
CA LYS A 370 0.04 -15.15 15.60
C LYS A 370 1.04 -15.37 16.74
N LEU A 371 2.25 -14.85 16.59
CA LEU A 371 3.29 -14.85 17.62
C LEU A 371 3.29 -13.52 18.38
N THR A 372 3.66 -13.55 19.65
CA THR A 372 3.79 -12.36 20.50
C THR A 372 5.22 -11.82 20.44
N LEU A 373 5.35 -10.50 20.32
CA LEU A 373 6.64 -9.79 20.30
C LEU A 373 7.42 -9.92 21.62
N LYS A 374 6.73 -10.27 22.74
CA LYS A 374 7.38 -10.60 24.03
C LYS A 374 8.44 -11.68 23.90
N ASP A 375 8.23 -12.58 22.94
CA ASP A 375 9.09 -13.73 22.72
C ASP A 375 10.20 -13.45 21.70
N MET A 376 10.40 -12.20 21.26
CA MET A 376 11.50 -11.84 20.38
C MET A 376 12.86 -11.78 21.11
N PRO A 377 13.98 -12.19 20.47
CA PRO A 377 14.03 -12.91 19.19
C PRO A 377 13.48 -14.33 19.34
N TYR A 378 12.81 -14.83 18.29
CA TYR A 378 12.33 -16.20 18.24
C TYR A 378 13.50 -17.14 17.93
N ASP A 379 13.67 -18.15 18.78
CA ASP A 379 14.60 -19.25 18.59
C ASP A 379 13.83 -20.55 18.27
N LEU A 380 14.58 -21.62 18.00
CA LEU A 380 14.00 -22.92 17.66
C LEU A 380 13.13 -23.49 18.79
N GLU A 381 13.49 -23.24 20.06
CA GLU A 381 12.74 -23.73 21.22
C GLU A 381 11.37 -23.06 21.33
N LYS A 382 11.31 -21.74 21.13
CA LYS A 382 10.06 -20.98 21.06
C LYS A 382 9.20 -21.41 19.89
N PHE A 383 9.78 -21.60 18.70
CA PHE A 383 9.03 -22.13 17.55
C PHE A 383 8.48 -23.52 17.84
N THR A 384 9.24 -24.38 18.51
CA THR A 384 8.81 -25.74 18.89
C THR A 384 7.63 -25.70 19.86
N THR A 385 7.71 -24.83 20.86
CA THR A 385 6.64 -24.62 21.84
C THR A 385 5.38 -24.11 21.17
N CYS A 386 5.50 -23.10 20.30
CA CYS A 386 4.36 -22.53 19.58
C CYS A 386 3.76 -23.52 18.57
N ALA A 387 4.59 -24.29 17.84
CA ALA A 387 4.12 -25.30 16.90
C ALA A 387 3.35 -26.42 17.63
N SER A 388 3.85 -26.86 18.79
CA SER A 388 3.16 -27.84 19.63
C SER A 388 1.81 -27.30 20.11
N ALA A 389 1.78 -26.05 20.59
CA ALA A 389 0.54 -25.40 21.02
C ALA A 389 -0.47 -25.24 19.88
N LEU A 390 0.00 -24.89 18.67
CA LEU A 390 -0.82 -24.79 17.46
C LEU A 390 -1.44 -26.14 17.06
N LEU A 391 -0.66 -27.21 17.09
CA LEU A 391 -1.15 -28.56 16.80
C LEU A 391 -2.19 -29.00 17.84
N ALA A 392 -1.95 -28.72 19.12
CA ALA A 392 -2.90 -29.02 20.19
C ALA A 392 -4.20 -28.20 20.04
N ASP A 393 -4.10 -26.93 19.69
CA ASP A 393 -5.27 -26.07 19.49
C ASP A 393 -6.11 -26.51 18.29
N GLN A 394 -5.47 -26.80 17.15
CA GLN A 394 -6.18 -27.00 15.89
C GLN A 394 -6.44 -28.45 15.51
N LEU A 395 -5.68 -29.43 16.03
CA LEU A 395 -5.75 -30.82 15.57
C LEU A 395 -6.01 -31.83 16.70
N THR A 396 -6.24 -31.40 17.95
CA THR A 396 -6.58 -32.32 19.05
C THR A 396 -7.97 -32.93 18.91
N ASN A 397 -8.95 -32.29 18.29
CA ASN A 397 -10.30 -32.84 18.16
C ASN A 397 -10.63 -33.02 16.68
N VAL A 398 -10.47 -34.25 16.18
CA VAL A 398 -10.71 -34.57 14.76
C VAL A 398 -12.01 -35.34 14.59
N VAL A 399 -12.70 -35.07 13.49
CA VAL A 399 -13.95 -35.71 13.09
C VAL A 399 -13.95 -35.98 11.59
N ASP A 400 -14.95 -36.73 11.13
CA ASP A 400 -15.17 -36.98 9.71
C ASP A 400 -15.31 -35.66 8.91
N ILE A 401 -14.77 -35.62 7.69
CA ILE A 401 -14.80 -34.44 6.81
C ILE A 401 -16.24 -33.96 6.50
N HIS A 402 -17.23 -34.84 6.62
CA HIS A 402 -18.63 -34.54 6.40
C HIS A 402 -19.37 -34.11 7.68
N TYR A 403 -18.70 -34.06 8.84
CA TYR A 403 -19.28 -33.54 10.07
C TYR A 403 -19.79 -32.10 9.88
N ARG A 404 -20.98 -31.82 10.42
CA ARG A 404 -21.66 -30.53 10.33
C ARG A 404 -22.08 -30.08 11.72
N PHE A 405 -22.07 -28.77 11.94
CA PHE A 405 -22.70 -28.22 13.13
C PHE A 405 -24.20 -28.52 13.11
N THR A 406 -24.66 -29.16 14.16
CA THR A 406 -26.07 -29.22 14.53
C THR A 406 -26.27 -28.42 15.81
N ALA A 407 -27.49 -27.97 16.09
CA ALA A 407 -27.80 -27.25 17.33
C ALA A 407 -27.46 -28.09 18.60
N ASP A 408 -27.39 -29.41 18.44
CA ASP A 408 -27.12 -30.38 19.50
C ASP A 408 -25.66 -30.90 19.49
N SER A 409 -24.77 -30.35 18.65
CA SER A 409 -23.37 -30.78 18.58
C SER A 409 -22.70 -30.67 19.96
N SER A 410 -22.31 -31.80 20.53
CA SER A 410 -21.69 -31.88 21.85
C SER A 410 -20.22 -32.28 21.74
N LEU A 411 -19.39 -31.83 22.68
CA LEU A 411 -17.98 -32.23 22.77
C LEU A 411 -17.80 -33.75 23.00
N SER A 412 -18.80 -34.42 23.59
CA SER A 412 -18.77 -35.87 23.81
C SER A 412 -18.79 -36.68 22.53
N ASP A 413 -19.18 -36.08 21.40
CA ASP A 413 -19.18 -36.74 20.10
C ASP A 413 -17.78 -36.78 19.46
N CYS A 414 -16.77 -36.20 20.14
CA CYS A 414 -15.41 -36.08 19.65
C CYS A 414 -14.46 -36.95 20.48
N GLU A 415 -13.75 -37.85 19.81
CA GLU A 415 -12.58 -38.50 20.41
C GLU A 415 -11.36 -37.59 20.23
N PRO A 416 -10.58 -37.34 21.29
CA PRO A 416 -9.31 -36.63 21.14
C PRO A 416 -8.40 -37.43 20.22
N SER A 417 -7.81 -36.73 19.26
CA SER A 417 -6.91 -37.29 18.29
C SER A 417 -5.64 -37.80 18.98
N GLY A 418 -5.12 -38.93 18.51
CA GLY A 418 -3.83 -39.47 18.95
C GLY A 418 -2.63 -38.75 18.35
N VAL A 419 -2.78 -37.47 17.99
CA VAL A 419 -1.78 -36.74 17.21
C VAL A 419 -0.54 -36.49 18.05
N GLN A 420 0.61 -36.91 17.54
CA GLN A 420 1.91 -36.68 18.15
C GLN A 420 2.83 -36.00 17.15
N MET A 421 3.43 -34.89 17.57
CA MET A 421 4.47 -34.20 16.81
C MET A 421 5.78 -34.97 16.94
N GLY A 422 6.34 -35.38 15.80
CA GLY A 422 7.66 -35.97 15.69
C GLY A 422 8.70 -34.90 15.40
N ASP A 423 9.40 -35.04 14.27
CA ASP A 423 10.46 -34.12 13.87
C ASP A 423 9.89 -32.75 13.48
N LEU A 424 10.58 -31.70 13.91
CA LEU A 424 10.25 -30.31 13.62
C LEU A 424 11.50 -29.58 13.14
N HIS A 425 11.39 -28.88 12.03
CA HIS A 425 12.49 -28.05 11.52
C HIS A 425 12.01 -26.75 10.89
N PHE A 426 12.84 -25.74 10.99
CA PHE A 426 12.62 -24.45 10.36
C PHE A 426 12.86 -24.55 8.85
N VAL A 427 11.88 -24.09 8.08
CA VAL A 427 11.94 -24.12 6.61
C VAL A 427 12.43 -22.78 6.09
N GLU A 428 11.74 -21.70 6.47
CA GLU A 428 12.04 -20.36 5.96
C GLU A 428 11.42 -19.24 6.81
N GLN A 429 11.93 -18.03 6.62
CA GLN A 429 11.29 -16.78 7.03
C GLN A 429 11.14 -15.90 5.79
N ARG A 430 9.95 -15.35 5.61
CA ARG A 430 9.68 -14.32 4.60
C ARG A 430 8.86 -13.19 5.20
N HIS A 431 8.74 -12.10 4.46
CA HIS A 431 7.84 -11.02 4.78
C HIS A 431 6.81 -10.86 3.67
N ASP A 432 5.58 -10.53 4.06
CA ASP A 432 4.52 -10.16 3.13
C ASP A 432 3.92 -8.82 3.55
N VAL A 433 3.55 -7.99 2.59
CA VAL A 433 3.01 -6.64 2.84
C VAL A 433 1.72 -6.48 2.05
N GLU A 434 0.63 -6.28 2.77
CA GLU A 434 -0.70 -6.06 2.20
C GLU A 434 -1.47 -4.99 2.98
N GLU A 435 -2.54 -4.46 2.40
CA GLU A 435 -3.46 -3.61 3.16
C GLU A 435 -4.12 -4.42 4.29
N SER A 436 -4.19 -3.85 5.49
CA SER A 436 -4.73 -4.57 6.64
C SER A 436 -6.21 -4.87 6.46
N PRO A 437 -6.63 -6.14 6.58
CA PRO A 437 -8.05 -6.48 6.55
C PRO A 437 -8.81 -5.95 7.79
N SER A 438 -8.10 -5.53 8.84
CA SER A 438 -8.68 -5.03 10.10
C SER A 438 -8.69 -3.51 10.20
N TYR A 439 -7.81 -2.82 9.48
CA TYR A 439 -7.56 -1.38 9.61
C TYR A 439 -7.41 -0.76 8.21
N ARG A 440 -8.50 -0.25 7.65
CA ARG A 440 -8.51 0.29 6.28
C ARG A 440 -7.50 1.43 6.12
N GLY A 441 -6.72 1.41 5.04
CA GLY A 441 -5.63 2.36 4.75
C GLY A 441 -4.30 2.06 5.45
N LEU A 442 -4.27 1.21 6.48
CA LEU A 442 -3.05 0.81 7.17
C LEU A 442 -2.48 -0.46 6.55
N PHE A 443 -1.19 -0.47 6.19
CA PHE A 443 -0.55 -1.69 5.69
C PHE A 443 -0.15 -2.60 6.85
N THR A 444 -0.19 -3.90 6.62
CA THR A 444 0.36 -4.90 7.54
C THR A 444 1.56 -5.58 6.90
N MET A 445 2.71 -5.52 7.56
CA MET A 445 3.85 -6.38 7.27
C MET A 445 3.76 -7.64 8.13
N TYR A 446 3.63 -8.79 7.49
CA TYR A 446 3.66 -10.08 8.15
C TYR A 446 5.05 -10.68 8.06
N HIS A 447 5.72 -10.88 9.19
CA HIS A 447 6.86 -11.79 9.26
C HIS A 447 6.33 -13.22 9.39
N LEU A 448 6.39 -13.96 8.28
CA LEU A 448 5.91 -15.34 8.19
C LEU A 448 7.09 -16.29 8.44
N TYR A 449 7.00 -17.06 9.53
CA TYR A 449 7.95 -18.11 9.87
C TYR A 449 7.32 -19.45 9.53
N CYS A 450 7.92 -20.20 8.62
CA CYS A 450 7.43 -21.50 8.20
C CYS A 450 8.23 -22.61 8.87
N MET A 451 7.55 -23.46 9.63
CA MET A 451 8.09 -24.69 10.21
C MET A 451 7.47 -25.89 9.50
N GLU A 452 8.21 -26.98 9.35
CA GLU A 452 7.66 -28.27 8.95
C GLU A 452 7.63 -29.20 10.16
N ALA A 453 6.46 -29.77 10.44
CA ALA A 453 6.23 -30.72 11.52
C ALA A 453 5.76 -32.06 10.94
N GLU A 454 6.55 -33.11 11.15
CA GLU A 454 6.09 -34.48 10.91
C GLU A 454 5.18 -34.91 12.06
N CYS A 455 3.98 -35.38 11.74
CA CYS A 455 3.00 -35.81 12.73
C CYS A 455 2.58 -37.27 12.50
N THR A 456 2.35 -37.97 13.60
CA THR A 456 1.71 -39.29 13.61
C THR A 456 0.31 -39.19 14.21
N GLY A 457 -0.53 -40.21 14.04
CA GLY A 457 -1.88 -40.25 14.65
C GLY A 457 -2.94 -39.38 13.96
N LEU A 458 -2.62 -38.73 12.83
CA LEU A 458 -3.59 -38.04 11.98
C LEU A 458 -4.31 -39.03 11.03
N PRO A 459 -5.59 -38.77 10.66
CA PRO A 459 -6.28 -39.58 9.67
C PRO A 459 -5.59 -39.57 8.30
N ILE A 460 -5.57 -40.72 7.62
CA ILE A 460 -4.98 -40.86 6.27
C ILE A 460 -5.88 -40.21 5.20
N SER A 461 -7.20 -40.20 5.42
CA SER A 461 -8.17 -39.51 4.58
C SER A 461 -8.31 -38.04 4.96
N ASP A 462 -8.96 -37.25 4.11
CA ASP A 462 -9.41 -35.90 4.46
C ASP A 462 -10.30 -35.97 5.72
N PHE A 463 -10.20 -34.96 6.59
CA PHE A 463 -10.89 -34.91 7.87
C PHE A 463 -11.23 -33.47 8.25
N ALA A 464 -12.06 -33.27 9.27
CA ALA A 464 -12.28 -31.95 9.86
C ALA A 464 -11.77 -31.92 11.30
N SER A 465 -11.41 -30.72 11.79
CA SER A 465 -11.08 -30.51 13.20
C SER A 465 -11.96 -29.44 13.81
N MET A 466 -12.09 -29.50 15.14
CA MET A 466 -12.86 -28.56 15.94
C MET A 466 -11.94 -27.60 16.69
N ASP A 467 -12.08 -26.30 16.45
CA ASP A 467 -11.45 -25.28 17.28
C ASP A 467 -12.32 -25.04 18.52
N LEU A 468 -11.73 -25.13 19.71
CA LEU A 468 -12.42 -24.93 20.98
C LEU A 468 -12.04 -23.60 21.62
N LYS A 469 -13.02 -22.85 22.11
CA LYS A 469 -12.80 -21.62 22.88
C LYS A 469 -13.60 -21.65 24.17
N GLY A 470 -12.90 -21.69 25.30
CA GLY A 470 -13.55 -21.76 26.63
C GLY A 470 -14.37 -23.04 26.84
N GLY A 471 -13.96 -24.15 26.22
CA GLY A 471 -14.69 -25.43 26.30
C GLY A 471 -15.96 -25.49 25.44
N ALA A 472 -16.20 -24.51 24.57
CA ALA A 472 -17.25 -24.57 23.56
C ALA A 472 -16.63 -24.66 22.16
N ILE A 473 -17.30 -25.36 21.25
CA ILE A 473 -16.87 -25.44 19.86
C ILE A 473 -17.12 -24.08 19.20
N TYR A 474 -16.07 -23.49 18.65
CA TYR A 474 -16.10 -22.16 18.03
C TYR A 474 -16.11 -22.21 16.50
N SER A 475 -15.38 -23.15 15.90
CA SER A 475 -15.37 -23.37 14.46
C SER A 475 -14.96 -24.78 14.08
N LEU A 476 -15.38 -25.22 12.90
CA LEU A 476 -14.86 -26.42 12.23
C LEU A 476 -13.92 -26.01 11.12
N LYS A 477 -12.86 -26.78 10.90
CA LYS A 477 -11.94 -26.62 9.76
C LYS A 477 -11.82 -27.92 9.01
N GLY A 478 -12.03 -27.90 7.71
CA GLY A 478 -11.79 -29.03 6.83
C GLY A 478 -10.36 -29.06 6.32
N TRP A 479 -9.72 -30.22 6.43
CA TRP A 479 -8.34 -30.46 6.06
C TRP A 479 -8.24 -31.50 4.95
N THR A 480 -7.35 -31.25 3.99
CA THR A 480 -6.99 -32.23 2.97
C THR A 480 -5.48 -32.44 2.93
N TRP A 481 -5.08 -33.66 2.61
CA TRP A 481 -3.70 -33.96 2.26
C TRP A 481 -3.44 -33.53 0.81
N ALA A 482 -2.71 -32.43 0.64
CA ALA A 482 -2.40 -31.87 -0.66
C ALA A 482 -0.89 -31.92 -0.94
N SER A 483 -0.54 -32.29 -2.17
CA SER A 483 0.79 -31.99 -2.69
C SER A 483 0.87 -30.50 -3.04
N ALA A 484 2.08 -29.95 -3.12
CA ALA A 484 2.25 -28.57 -3.53
C ALA A 484 1.63 -28.25 -4.90
N GLN A 485 1.73 -29.18 -5.87
CA GLN A 485 1.09 -29.03 -7.17
C GLN A 485 -0.44 -28.93 -7.03
N ARG A 486 -1.06 -29.75 -6.17
CA ARG A 486 -2.51 -29.67 -5.92
C ARG A 486 -2.89 -28.36 -5.26
N VAL A 487 -2.09 -27.84 -4.32
CA VAL A 487 -2.29 -26.51 -3.72
C VAL A 487 -2.25 -25.44 -4.81
N MET A 488 -1.27 -25.49 -5.70
CA MET A 488 -1.17 -24.56 -6.83
C MET A 488 -2.38 -24.61 -7.74
N ASP A 489 -2.89 -25.80 -8.04
CA ASP A 489 -4.08 -25.95 -8.88
C ASP A 489 -5.35 -25.45 -8.17
N MET A 490 -5.48 -25.65 -6.85
CA MET A 490 -6.57 -25.08 -6.05
C MET A 490 -6.56 -23.56 -6.05
N MET A 491 -5.39 -22.94 -5.85
CA MET A 491 -5.23 -21.48 -5.87
C MET A 491 -5.54 -20.91 -7.25
N ARG A 492 -4.99 -21.50 -8.33
CA ARG A 492 -5.30 -21.11 -9.72
C ARG A 492 -6.78 -21.21 -10.03
N HIS A 493 -7.42 -22.30 -9.62
CA HIS A 493 -8.86 -22.47 -9.84
C HIS A 493 -9.67 -21.39 -9.12
N ARG A 494 -9.33 -21.09 -7.86
CA ARG A 494 -9.98 -20.02 -7.11
C ARG A 494 -9.78 -18.66 -7.78
N SER A 495 -8.57 -18.34 -8.21
CA SER A 495 -8.26 -17.11 -8.94
C SER A 495 -9.11 -16.99 -10.20
N LEU A 496 -9.23 -18.05 -11.02
CA LEU A 496 -10.10 -18.08 -12.20
C LEU A 496 -11.61 -17.92 -11.86
N VAL A 497 -12.07 -18.51 -10.75
CA VAL A 497 -13.45 -18.34 -10.30
C VAL A 497 -13.71 -16.89 -9.89
N LEU A 498 -12.81 -16.29 -9.11
CA LEU A 498 -12.89 -14.90 -8.69
C LEU A 498 -12.86 -13.95 -9.89
N GLU A 499 -11.96 -14.17 -10.85
CA GLU A 499 -11.91 -13.41 -12.11
C GLU A 499 -13.23 -13.49 -12.89
N ARG A 500 -13.82 -14.68 -12.98
CA ARG A 500 -15.11 -14.86 -13.67
C ARG A 500 -16.25 -14.17 -12.93
N GLU A 501 -16.31 -14.30 -11.61
CA GLU A 501 -17.31 -13.60 -10.78
C GLU A 501 -17.17 -12.08 -10.90
N GLN A 502 -15.95 -11.58 -10.91
CA GLN A 502 -15.64 -10.17 -11.13
C GLN A 502 -16.06 -9.73 -12.54
N GLY A 503 -15.70 -10.48 -13.58
CA GLY A 503 -16.10 -10.19 -14.95
C GLY A 503 -17.62 -10.16 -15.13
N GLN A 504 -18.33 -11.08 -14.47
CA GLN A 504 -19.80 -11.07 -14.43
C GLN A 504 -20.35 -9.85 -13.69
N ALA A 505 -19.77 -9.49 -12.54
CA ALA A 505 -20.17 -8.30 -11.80
C ALA A 505 -19.92 -7.01 -12.60
N MET A 506 -18.80 -6.92 -13.32
CA MET A 506 -18.45 -5.79 -14.17
C MET A 506 -19.40 -5.70 -15.37
N GLN A 507 -19.75 -6.82 -16.01
CA GLN A 507 -20.74 -6.87 -17.08
C GLN A 507 -22.13 -6.45 -16.60
N LEU A 508 -22.57 -6.95 -15.43
CA LEU A 508 -23.83 -6.53 -14.80
C LEU A 508 -23.83 -5.02 -14.53
N TRP A 509 -22.72 -4.49 -14.01
CA TRP A 509 -22.58 -3.06 -13.74
C TRP A 509 -22.58 -2.22 -15.03
N GLN A 510 -21.89 -2.66 -16.08
CA GLN A 510 -21.91 -2.00 -17.39
C GLN A 510 -23.31 -2.00 -18.02
N ASN A 511 -24.02 -3.13 -17.95
CA ASN A 511 -25.40 -3.22 -18.44
C ASN A 511 -26.33 -2.27 -17.67
N MET A 512 -26.24 -2.29 -16.34
CA MET A 512 -27.02 -1.40 -15.47
C MET A 512 -26.68 0.07 -15.72
N SER A 513 -25.40 0.41 -15.89
CA SER A 513 -24.96 1.78 -16.21
C SER A 513 -25.49 2.23 -17.57
N LYS A 514 -25.43 1.36 -18.59
CA LYS A 514 -25.96 1.65 -19.92
C LYS A 514 -27.47 1.88 -19.89
N GLU A 515 -28.22 1.00 -19.24
CA GLU A 515 -29.66 1.15 -19.11
C GLU A 515 -30.05 2.40 -18.31
N SER A 516 -29.26 2.77 -17.30
CA SER A 516 -29.48 3.99 -16.53
C SER A 516 -29.21 5.24 -17.37
N LEU A 517 -28.14 5.24 -18.17
CA LEU A 517 -27.85 6.32 -19.12
C LEU A 517 -28.93 6.46 -20.19
N ASP A 518 -29.44 5.35 -20.73
CA ASP A 518 -30.57 5.37 -21.68
C ASP A 518 -31.84 5.95 -21.03
N THR A 519 -32.09 5.62 -19.77
CA THR A 519 -33.22 6.16 -18.98
C THR A 519 -33.08 7.68 -18.76
N VAL A 520 -31.87 8.14 -18.42
CA VAL A 520 -31.55 9.56 -18.27
C VAL A 520 -31.68 10.30 -19.59
N GLY A 521 -31.22 9.72 -20.71
CA GLY A 521 -31.37 10.30 -22.04
C GLY A 521 -32.84 10.48 -22.46
N ARG A 522 -33.70 9.49 -22.16
CA ARG A 522 -35.16 9.62 -22.39
C ARG A 522 -35.79 10.70 -21.52
N LEU A 523 -35.35 10.82 -20.27
CA LEU A 523 -35.84 11.87 -19.37
C LEU A 523 -35.43 13.27 -19.85
N ASP A 524 -34.19 13.45 -20.33
CA ASP A 524 -33.72 14.70 -20.93
C ASP A 524 -34.57 15.11 -22.14
N GLU A 525 -34.91 14.15 -23.01
CA GLU A 525 -35.77 14.39 -24.17
C GLU A 525 -37.20 14.82 -23.76
N LEU A 526 -37.80 14.15 -22.77
CA LEU A 526 -39.12 14.55 -22.24
C LEU A 526 -39.09 15.94 -21.59
N LEU A 527 -38.01 16.29 -20.89
CA LEU A 527 -37.84 17.62 -20.31
C LEU A 527 -37.71 18.71 -21.39
N ARG A 528 -37.04 18.40 -22.52
CA ARG A 528 -37.04 19.29 -23.70
C ARG A 528 -38.43 19.46 -24.28
N GLN A 529 -39.21 18.38 -24.41
CA GLN A 529 -40.59 18.45 -24.90
C GLN A 529 -41.50 19.29 -23.98
N LEU A 530 -41.36 19.15 -22.66
CA LEU A 530 -42.10 19.94 -21.67
C LEU A 530 -41.79 21.44 -21.70
N SER A 531 -40.68 21.82 -22.32
CA SER A 531 -40.31 23.23 -22.52
C SER A 531 -41.04 23.86 -23.71
N ASN A 532 -41.68 23.06 -24.57
CA ASN A 532 -42.54 23.55 -25.65
C ASN A 532 -43.98 23.82 -25.15
N PRO A 533 -44.60 24.95 -25.54
CA PRO A 533 -45.91 25.37 -24.99
C PRO A 533 -47.16 24.69 -25.58
N GLU A 534 -47.05 23.59 -26.34
CA GLU A 534 -48.19 22.91 -26.98
C GLU A 534 -48.75 21.68 -26.22
N SER A 535 -49.88 21.14 -26.68
CA SER A 535 -50.87 20.37 -25.90
C SER A 535 -50.48 18.95 -25.41
N GLU A 536 -49.20 18.58 -25.39
CA GLU A 536 -48.75 17.24 -24.96
C GLU A 536 -48.15 17.21 -23.54
N ARG A 537 -48.22 18.35 -22.82
CA ARG A 537 -47.56 18.54 -21.52
C ARG A 537 -47.96 17.52 -20.45
N GLU A 538 -49.23 17.12 -20.40
CA GLU A 538 -49.70 16.15 -19.39
C GLU A 538 -49.16 14.73 -19.64
N GLN A 539 -49.05 14.33 -20.91
CA GLN A 539 -48.52 13.02 -21.27
C GLN A 539 -47.01 12.92 -20.98
N SER A 540 -46.22 13.93 -21.39
CA SER A 540 -44.79 13.96 -21.10
C SER A 540 -44.50 14.07 -19.59
N LEU A 541 -45.38 14.71 -18.80
CA LEU A 541 -45.28 14.72 -17.32
C LEU A 541 -45.57 13.34 -16.70
N ALA A 542 -46.51 12.59 -17.25
CA ALA A 542 -46.79 11.23 -16.77
C ALA A 542 -45.62 10.29 -17.09
N GLU A 543 -45.10 10.32 -18.32
CA GLU A 543 -43.98 9.47 -18.74
C GLU A 543 -42.68 9.80 -17.98
N SER A 544 -42.40 11.08 -17.74
CA SER A 544 -41.22 11.47 -16.96
C SER A 544 -41.27 10.99 -15.51
N ARG A 545 -42.46 10.99 -14.87
CA ARG A 545 -42.64 10.42 -13.52
C ARG A 545 -42.40 8.91 -13.49
N GLU A 546 -42.86 8.19 -14.51
CA GLU A 546 -42.64 6.75 -14.63
C GLU A 546 -41.14 6.43 -14.81
N LEU A 547 -40.44 7.17 -15.68
CA LEU A 547 -39.00 7.00 -15.88
C LEU A 547 -38.18 7.35 -14.63
N LEU A 548 -38.58 8.38 -13.87
CA LEU A 548 -37.95 8.72 -12.59
C LEU A 548 -38.13 7.60 -11.57
N SER A 549 -39.33 7.04 -11.45
CA SER A 549 -39.59 5.90 -10.57
C SER A 549 -38.80 4.64 -10.97
N LEU A 550 -38.67 4.39 -12.28
CA LEU A 550 -37.83 3.32 -12.80
C LEU A 550 -36.35 3.53 -12.45
N LEU A 551 -35.83 4.75 -12.64
CA LEU A 551 -34.45 5.10 -12.31
C LEU A 551 -34.19 4.96 -10.80
N GLU A 552 -35.11 5.43 -9.96
CA GLU A 552 -35.05 5.29 -8.52
C GLU A 552 -35.03 3.82 -8.10
N THR A 553 -35.91 2.99 -8.68
CA THR A 553 -35.94 1.54 -8.43
C THR A 553 -34.61 0.90 -8.84
N LYS A 554 -34.05 1.23 -10.01
CA LYS A 554 -32.75 0.71 -10.46
C LYS A 554 -31.60 1.15 -9.55
N LEU A 555 -31.59 2.39 -9.08
CA LEU A 555 -30.61 2.89 -8.12
C LEU A 555 -30.76 2.23 -6.74
N MET A 556 -31.99 1.95 -6.32
CA MET A 556 -32.29 1.21 -5.10
C MET A 556 -31.92 -0.27 -5.21
N ASP A 557 -32.06 -0.90 -6.38
CA ASP A 557 -31.57 -2.26 -6.62
C ASP A 557 -30.04 -2.29 -6.66
N ALA A 558 -29.40 -1.30 -7.29
CA ALA A 558 -27.95 -1.15 -7.33
C ALA A 558 -27.33 -0.94 -5.94
N SER A 559 -28.02 -0.17 -5.09
CA SER A 559 -27.59 0.12 -3.71
C SER A 559 -28.02 -0.98 -2.72
N GLY A 560 -29.20 -1.56 -2.90
CA GLY A 560 -29.84 -2.59 -2.07
C GLY A 560 -29.32 -4.01 -2.31
N GLN A 561 -28.74 -4.31 -3.49
CA GLN A 561 -27.98 -5.53 -3.71
C GLN A 561 -26.73 -5.63 -2.81
N LYS A 562 -26.28 -4.54 -2.19
CA LYS A 562 -25.26 -4.58 -1.12
C LYS A 562 -25.82 -5.03 0.24
N SER A 563 -27.14 -5.03 0.44
CA SER A 563 -27.77 -5.31 1.74
C SER A 563 -28.57 -6.61 1.80
N SER A 564 -29.15 -7.11 0.70
CA SER A 564 -29.98 -8.33 0.73
C SER A 564 -29.22 -9.63 0.44
N ARG A 565 -28.03 -9.55 -0.16
CA ARG A 565 -27.04 -10.63 -0.12
C ARG A 565 -26.22 -10.46 1.16
N HIS A 566 -26.81 -10.83 2.29
CA HIS A 566 -26.14 -11.08 3.58
C HIS A 566 -25.20 -12.30 3.48
N ASP A 567 -24.39 -12.34 2.42
CA ASP A 567 -23.18 -13.10 2.42
C ASP A 567 -22.10 -12.19 3.00
N ASP A 568 -22.05 -12.12 4.34
CA ASP A 568 -20.93 -11.60 5.14
C ASP A 568 -19.67 -12.45 4.91
N SER A 569 -19.29 -12.71 3.66
CA SER A 569 -17.92 -13.03 3.33
C SER A 569 -17.15 -11.72 3.47
N PRO A 570 -16.12 -11.64 4.33
CA PRO A 570 -15.27 -10.46 4.48
C PRO A 570 -14.64 -9.99 3.16
N SER A 571 -14.67 -10.81 2.10
CA SER A 571 -14.06 -10.52 0.81
C SER A 571 -14.89 -9.64 -0.14
N ARG A 572 -16.14 -9.28 0.18
CA ARG A 572 -17.01 -8.55 -0.77
C ARG A 572 -17.03 -7.02 -0.61
N LYS A 573 -16.42 -6.47 0.44
CA LYS A 573 -16.44 -5.01 0.71
C LYS A 573 -15.14 -4.26 0.34
N GLY A 574 -14.10 -4.98 -0.08
CA GLY A 574 -12.99 -4.40 -0.83
C GLY A 574 -13.11 -4.88 -2.27
N ARG A 575 -13.10 -3.98 -3.25
CA ARG A 575 -12.55 -4.36 -4.55
C ARG A 575 -11.15 -4.88 -4.27
N SER A 576 -10.92 -6.15 -4.53
CA SER A 576 -9.71 -6.85 -4.11
C SER A 576 -8.53 -6.38 -4.97
N PHE A 577 -7.36 -6.24 -4.37
CA PHE A 577 -6.05 -6.05 -5.01
C PHE A 577 -5.77 -7.01 -6.20
N VAL A 578 -6.54 -8.11 -6.30
CA VAL A 578 -6.49 -9.13 -7.36
C VAL A 578 -7.07 -8.64 -8.70
N GLU A 579 -7.77 -7.51 -8.72
CA GLU A 579 -8.61 -7.05 -9.84
C GLU A 579 -7.85 -6.50 -11.08
N THR A 580 -6.51 -6.33 -11.05
CA THR A 580 -5.75 -5.74 -12.18
C THR A 580 -4.42 -6.41 -12.53
N LEU A 581 -4.01 -7.46 -11.81
CA LEU A 581 -2.71 -8.09 -12.03
C LEU A 581 -2.78 -9.15 -13.15
N PRO A 582 -1.79 -9.20 -14.07
CA PRO A 582 -1.68 -10.29 -15.04
C PRO A 582 -1.67 -11.65 -14.32
N PRO A 583 -2.26 -12.72 -14.90
CA PRO A 583 -2.30 -14.04 -14.27
C PRO A 583 -0.93 -14.58 -13.83
N SER A 584 0.15 -14.16 -14.50
CA SER A 584 1.53 -14.49 -14.11
C SER A 584 1.99 -13.78 -12.82
N MET A 585 1.52 -12.56 -12.55
CA MET A 585 1.82 -11.82 -11.32
C MET A 585 0.94 -12.30 -10.16
N LEU A 586 -0.35 -12.60 -10.39
CA LEU A 586 -1.20 -13.21 -9.37
C LEU A 586 -0.68 -14.59 -8.97
N ALA A 587 -0.33 -15.41 -9.97
CA ALA A 587 0.32 -16.67 -9.69
C ALA A 587 1.65 -16.45 -8.96
N ALA A 588 2.51 -15.51 -9.36
CA ALA A 588 3.77 -15.24 -8.66
C ALA A 588 3.56 -14.76 -7.22
N MET A 589 2.52 -13.97 -6.95
CA MET A 589 2.19 -13.43 -5.63
C MET A 589 1.51 -14.44 -4.71
N GLU A 590 0.53 -15.20 -5.21
CA GLU A 590 -0.02 -16.34 -4.47
C GLU A 590 1.07 -17.41 -4.23
N MET A 591 1.94 -17.63 -5.22
CA MET A 591 3.10 -18.53 -5.08
C MET A 591 4.08 -18.03 -4.04
N SER A 592 4.44 -16.74 -4.01
CA SER A 592 5.35 -16.18 -3.00
C SER A 592 4.73 -16.12 -1.60
N SER A 593 3.40 -16.19 -1.48
CA SER A 593 2.66 -16.22 -0.20
C SER A 593 2.49 -17.62 0.40
N ILE A 594 2.71 -18.69 -0.38
CA ILE A 594 2.53 -20.09 0.05
C ILE A 594 3.83 -20.89 -0.05
N ALA A 595 4.69 -20.58 -1.02
CA ALA A 595 5.94 -21.29 -1.29
C ALA A 595 7.11 -20.31 -1.46
N SER A 596 8.30 -20.71 -1.03
CA SER A 596 9.51 -19.92 -1.23
C SER A 596 9.90 -19.82 -2.71
N ASP A 597 10.58 -18.76 -3.12
CA ASP A 597 11.14 -18.64 -4.47
C ASP A 597 12.05 -19.84 -4.80
N LYS A 598 12.83 -20.30 -3.81
CA LYS A 598 13.67 -21.50 -3.91
C LYS A 598 12.84 -22.78 -4.11
N PHE A 599 11.67 -22.89 -3.48
CA PHE A 599 10.76 -24.02 -3.66
C PHE A 599 10.15 -24.03 -5.07
N MET A 600 9.80 -22.86 -5.58
CA MET A 600 9.30 -22.70 -6.94
C MET A 600 10.37 -23.09 -7.97
N GLU A 601 11.61 -22.67 -7.76
CA GLU A 601 12.77 -23.08 -8.57
C GLU A 601 13.01 -24.60 -8.50
N GLU A 602 13.02 -25.20 -7.31
CA GLU A 602 13.21 -26.64 -7.12
C GLU A 602 12.10 -27.47 -7.78
N THR A 603 10.86 -27.00 -7.73
CA THR A 603 9.71 -27.67 -8.35
C THR A 603 9.79 -27.59 -9.87
N GLN A 604 10.13 -26.42 -10.42
CA GLN A 604 10.39 -26.27 -11.85
C GLN A 604 11.55 -27.16 -12.31
N TRP A 605 12.62 -27.24 -11.52
CA TRP A 605 13.77 -28.09 -11.83
C TRP A 605 13.39 -29.57 -11.86
N LYS A 606 12.64 -30.05 -10.86
CA LYS A 606 12.12 -31.44 -10.83
C LYS A 606 11.23 -31.77 -12.03
N GLN A 607 10.39 -30.82 -12.48
CA GLN A 607 9.59 -31.00 -13.69
C GLN A 607 10.46 -31.11 -14.95
N VAL A 608 11.50 -30.29 -15.05
CA VAL A 608 12.47 -30.34 -16.16
C VAL A 608 13.24 -31.67 -16.16
N GLU A 609 13.64 -32.18 -14.99
CA GLU A 609 14.30 -33.48 -14.87
C GLU A 609 13.38 -34.65 -15.24
N ALA A 610 12.13 -34.66 -14.75
CA ALA A 610 11.14 -35.67 -15.11
C ALA A 610 10.87 -35.68 -16.63
N ALA A 611 10.76 -34.50 -17.26
CA ALA A 611 10.59 -34.37 -18.70
C ALA A 611 11.82 -34.89 -19.48
N LYS A 612 13.04 -34.69 -18.96
CA LYS A 612 14.27 -35.24 -19.55
C LYS A 612 14.33 -36.76 -19.45
N VAL A 613 13.88 -37.36 -18.36
CA VAL A 613 13.81 -38.82 -18.18
C VAL A 613 12.80 -39.42 -19.16
N ASN A 614 11.58 -38.89 -19.21
CA ASN A 614 10.54 -39.35 -20.15
C ASN A 614 10.99 -39.24 -21.61
N LYS A 615 11.74 -38.19 -21.98
CA LYS A 615 12.28 -38.01 -23.34
C LYS A 615 13.40 -39.01 -23.68
N LYS A 616 14.17 -39.46 -22.68
CA LYS A 616 15.18 -40.53 -22.87
C LYS A 616 14.53 -41.90 -23.05
N GLU A 617 13.47 -42.19 -22.29
CA GLU A 617 12.71 -43.44 -22.42
C GLU A 617 11.96 -43.53 -23.75
N SER A 618 11.38 -42.42 -24.22
CA SER A 618 10.73 -42.36 -25.54
C SER A 618 11.71 -42.55 -26.70
N ASN A 619 12.96 -42.09 -26.54
CA ASN A 619 13.99 -42.21 -27.58
C ASN A 619 14.79 -43.53 -27.52
N GLY A 620 14.72 -44.27 -26.41
CA GLY A 620 15.37 -45.57 -26.24
C GLY A 620 14.52 -46.77 -26.65
N SER A 621 13.28 -46.53 -27.10
CA SER A 621 12.30 -47.55 -27.49
C SER A 621 12.13 -47.68 -29.02
N GLY A 622 13.04 -47.07 -29.80
CA GLY A 622 13.01 -47.01 -31.26
C GLY A 622 14.07 -47.87 -31.92
#